data_AF-A0A1F4I444-F1
#
_entry.id   AF-A0A1F4I444-F1
#
_cell.length_a   1.000
_cell.length_b   1.000
_cell.length_c   1.000
_cell.angle_alpha   90.00
_cell.angle_beta   90.00
_cell.angle_gamma   90.00
#
_symmetry.space_group_name_H-M   'P 1'
#
loop_
_entity.id
_entity.type
_entity.pdbx_description
1 polymer ?
#
loop_
_entity_poly.entity_id
_entity_poly.type
_entity_poly.pdbx_seq_one_letter_code
_entity_poly.pdbx_strand_id
1 'polypeptide(L)' 'MHAAQIADALLKLRTLQDLCGLGKTSLYAKEKAGELELIRIGKRCTRVRASEAQRFLQALGKEVAA' A
#
# COMPACT_ATOMS: atom_id res chain seq x y z
N MET A 1 7.54 -0.19 15.08
CA MET A 1 6.22 -0.26 14.40
C MET A 1 5.82 -1.73 14.25
N HIS A 2 5.11 -2.32 15.21
CA HIS A 2 4.70 -3.75 15.18
C HIS A 2 3.41 -4.02 14.37
N ALA A 3 2.78 -3.00 13.80
CA ALA A 3 1.54 -3.14 13.03
C ALA A 3 1.71 -3.83 11.66
N ALA A 4 2.95 -3.98 11.18
CA ALA A 4 3.24 -4.70 9.93
C ALA A 4 3.23 -6.23 10.09
N GLN A 5 3.19 -6.75 11.32
CA GLN A 5 3.28 -8.20 11.59
C GLN A 5 1.92 -8.91 11.68
N ILE A 6 0.81 -8.17 11.65
CA ILE A 6 -0.55 -8.74 11.62
C ILE A 6 -1.04 -8.66 10.17
N ALA A 7 -1.11 -9.81 9.49
CA ALA A 7 -1.42 -9.90 8.06
C ALA A 7 -2.75 -9.19 7.67
N ASP A 8 -3.73 -9.18 8.57
CA ASP A 8 -5.05 -8.56 8.37
C ASP A 8 -5.16 -7.11 8.87
N ALA A 9 -4.08 -6.51 9.38
CA ALA A 9 -4.15 -5.13 9.86
C ALA A 9 -4.45 -4.16 8.70
N LEU A 10 -5.41 -3.25 8.92
CA LEU A 10 -5.73 -2.17 8.00
C LEU A 10 -4.82 -0.97 8.25
N LEU A 11 -3.88 -0.76 7.34
CA LEU A 11 -2.93 0.35 7.39
C LEU A 11 -3.52 1.60 6.75
N LYS A 12 -3.11 2.77 7.26
CA LYS A 12 -3.48 4.05 6.66
C LYS A 12 -2.74 4.21 5.33
N LEU A 13 -3.38 4.86 4.34
CA LEU A 13 -2.70 5.21 3.08
C LEU A 13 -1.42 6.05 3.31
N ARG A 14 -1.36 6.86 4.38
CA ARG A 14 -0.14 7.58 4.77
C ARG A 14 1.01 6.64 5.12
N THR A 15 0.73 5.58 5.89
CA THR A 15 1.73 4.56 6.23
C THR A 15 2.27 3.88 4.98
N LEU A 16 1.40 3.60 4.00
CA LEU A 16 1.85 3.04 2.72
C LEU A 16 2.79 4.01 1.98
N GLN A 17 2.45 5.30 1.92
CA GLN A 17 3.30 6.34 1.32
C GLN A 17 4.68 6.40 1.98
N ASP A 18 4.72 6.37 3.32
CA ASP A 18 5.96 6.40 4.07
C ASP A 18 6.83 5.14 3.81
N LEU A 19 6.20 3.98 3.55
CA LEU A 19 6.89 2.72 3.31
C LEU A 19 7.42 2.58 1.87
N CYS A 20 6.63 2.98 0.86
CA CYS A 20 7.01 2.84 -0.54
C CYS A 20 7.73 4.07 -1.12
N GLY A 21 7.74 5.19 -0.39
CA GLY A 21 8.30 6.46 -0.87
C GLY A 21 7.49 7.12 -1.99
N LEU A 22 6.30 6.59 -2.32
CA LEU A 22 5.44 7.13 -3.39
C LEU A 22 4.44 8.13 -2.86
N GLY A 23 4.13 9.14 -3.68
CA GLY A 23 3.06 10.09 -3.39
C GLY A 23 1.66 9.46 -3.52
N LYS A 24 0.68 10.10 -2.89
CA LYS A 24 -0.75 9.71 -2.94
C LYS A 24 -1.27 9.50 -4.38
N THR A 25 -0.91 10.39 -5.31
CA THR A 25 -1.36 10.30 -6.71
C THR A 25 -0.85 9.03 -7.40
N SER A 26 0.42 8.68 -7.18
CA SER A 26 1.03 7.48 -7.75
C SER A 26 0.38 6.21 -7.21
N LEU A 27 0.03 6.18 -5.91
CA LEU A 27 -0.69 5.04 -5.32
C LEU A 27 -2.07 4.84 -5.95
N TYR A 28 -2.81 5.91 -6.23
CA TYR A 28 -4.09 5.79 -6.94
C TYR A 28 -3.93 5.40 -8.41
N ALA A 29 -2.83 5.81 -9.06
CA ALA A 29 -2.51 5.34 -10.41
C ALA A 29 -2.23 3.83 -10.42
N LYS A 30 -1.50 3.33 -9.42
CA LYS A 30 -1.23 1.89 -9.22
C LYS A 30 -2.50 1.10 -8.85
N GLU A 31 -3.40 1.68 -8.06
CA GLU A 31 -4.75 1.13 -7.83
C GLU A 31 -5.51 0.99 -9.16
N LYS A 32 -5.52 2.04 -9.98
CA LYS A 32 -6.20 2.03 -11.29
C LYS A 32 -5.57 1.04 -12.28
N ALA A 33 -4.26 0.82 -12.19
CA ALA A 33 -3.54 -0.17 -13.00
C ALA A 33 -3.77 -1.62 -12.53
N GLY A 34 -4.43 -1.83 -11.38
CA GLY A 34 -4.65 -3.16 -10.79
C GLY A 34 -3.44 -3.73 -10.06
N GLU A 35 -2.40 -2.92 -9.85
CA GLU A 35 -1.16 -3.34 -9.18
C GLU A 35 -1.23 -3.28 -7.65
N LEU A 36 -2.21 -2.53 -7.11
CA LEU A 36 -2.36 -2.29 -5.68
C LEU A 36 -3.84 -2.27 -5.30
N GLU A 37 -4.24 -3.09 -4.33
CA GLU A 37 -5.62 -3.07 -3.83
C GLU A 37 -5.80 -2.11 -2.64
N LEU A 38 -6.67 -1.11 -2.80
CA LEU A 38 -7.03 -0.17 -1.74
C LEU A 38 -8.47 -0.37 -1.28
N ILE A 39 -8.68 -0.35 0.03
CA ILE A 39 -9.98 -0.51 0.69
C ILE A 39 -10.55 0.87 1.02
N ARG A 40 -11.74 1.16 0.51
CA ARG A 40 -12.48 2.40 0.81
C ARG A 40 -13.53 2.14 1.88
N ILE A 41 -13.29 2.63 3.10
CA ILE A 41 -14.23 2.50 4.23
C ILE A 41 -15.25 3.65 4.23
N GLY A 42 -15.01 4.70 3.46
CA GLY A 42 -15.94 5.81 3.25
C GLY A 42 -15.36 6.85 2.31
N LYS A 43 -16.03 7.99 2.16
CA LYS A 43 -15.69 9.03 1.17
C LYS A 43 -14.24 9.54 1.24
N ARG A 44 -13.65 9.57 2.45
CA ARG A 44 -12.28 10.08 2.70
C ARG A 44 -11.33 9.06 3.32
N CYS A 45 -11.81 7.85 3.62
CA CYS A 45 -11.04 6.86 4.37
C CYS A 45 -10.59 5.73 3.46
N THR A 46 -9.34 5.81 3.00
CA THR A 46 -8.66 4.75 2.24
C THR A 46 -7.67 4.01 3.15
N ARG A 47 -7.75 2.69 3.14
CA ARG A 47 -6.91 1.75 3.86
C ARG A 47 -6.27 0.77 2.89
N VAL A 48 -5.22 0.10 3.32
CA VAL A 48 -4.61 -1.03 2.62
C VAL A 48 -4.42 -2.15 3.63
N ARG A 49 -4.60 -3.40 3.24
CA ARG A 49 -4.24 -4.53 4.12
C ARG A 49 -2.73 -4.62 4.24
N ALA A 50 -2.24 -5.00 5.40
CA ALA A 50 -0.80 -5.19 5.61
C ALA A 50 -0.20 -6.22 4.64
N SER A 51 -0.91 -7.33 4.39
CA SER A 51 -0.50 -8.34 3.39
C SER A 51 -0.33 -7.77 1.98
N GLU A 52 -1.30 -6.98 1.50
CA GLU A 52 -1.22 -6.36 0.17
C GLU A 52 -0.13 -5.29 0.11
N ALA A 53 0.01 -4.47 1.16
CA ALA A 53 1.09 -3.50 1.26
C ALA A 53 2.47 -4.18 1.18
N GLN A 54 2.64 -5.31 1.86
CA GLN A 54 3.87 -6.10 1.81
C GLN A 54 4.11 -6.71 0.43
N ARG A 55 3.08 -7.28 -0.22
CA ARG A 55 3.15 -7.79 -1.60
C ARG A 55 3.61 -6.70 -2.56
N PHE A 56 3.02 -5.51 -2.45
CA PHE A 56 3.35 -4.37 -3.28
C PHE A 56 4.78 -3.87 -3.05
N LEU A 57 5.24 -3.77 -1.79
CA LEU A 57 6.61 -3.39 -1.47
C LEU A 57 7.64 -4.41 -2.00
N GLN A 58 7.33 -5.70 -1.95
CA GLN A 58 8.18 -6.74 -2.54
C GLN A 58 8.24 -6.64 -4.07
N ALA A 59 7.14 -6.29 -4.73
CA ALA A 59 7.11 -6.05 -6.16
C ALA A 59 7.98 -4.84 -6.54
N LEU A 60 7.85 -3.72 -5.81
CA LEU A 60 8.68 -2.53 -5.99
C LEU A 60 10.17 -2.82 -5.78
N GLY A 61 10.52 -3.59 -4.74
CA GLY A 61 11.90 -3.97 -4.46
C GLY A 61 12.53 -4.81 -5.57
N LYS A 62 11.73 -5.59 -6.30
CA LYS A 62 12.20 -6.35 -7.49
C LYS A 62 12.48 -5.45 -8.69
N GLU A 63 11.75 -4.35 -8.87
CA GLU A 63 11.98 -3.40 -9.97
C GLU A 63 13.25 -2.56 -9.79
N VAL A 64 13.69 -2.35 -8.55
CA VAL A 64 14.91 -1.56 -8.24
C VAL A 64 16.19 -2.41 -8.26
N ALA A 65 16.07 -3.73 -8.09
CA ALA A 65 17.19 -4.66 -8.05
C ALA A 65 17.47 -5.39 -9.39
N ALA A 66 16.70 -5.08 -10.44
CA ALA A 66 16.88 -5.58 -11.81
C ALA A 66 17.51 -4.50 -12.69
#